data_AF-A0A7G6XXM6-F1
#
_entry.id   AF-A0A7G6XXM6-F1
#
_cell.length_a   1.000
_cell.length_b   1.000
_cell.length_c   1.000
_cell.angle_alpha   90.00
_cell.angle_beta   90.00
_cell.angle_gamma   90.00
#
_symmetry.space_group_name_H-M   'P 1'
#
loop_
_entity.id
_entity.type
_entity.pdbx_description
1 polymer ?
#
loop_
_entity_poly.entity_id
_entity_poly.type
_entity_poly.pdbx_seq_one_letter_code
_entity_poly.pdbx_strand_id
1 'polypeptide(L)'
;MSDDIDLPPWRVEASRYVIDDTWLRVRADDCVANDGVRIASLNIPTGDRRRVDDEGCLLLVNQHRHGWGVVSCEQPIDAVDPEDADIVSAGRRELLEMTGYGGGS
;
A
#
# COMPACT_ATOMS: atom_id res chain seq x y z
N MET A 1 -33.58 2.00 9.97
CA MET A 1 -32.76 1.58 11.12
C MET A 1 -31.38 1.34 10.56
N SER A 2 -30.42 2.22 10.85
CA SER A 2 -29.05 2.05 10.39
C SER A 2 -28.37 1.11 11.38
N ASP A 3 -28.11 -0.13 10.98
CA ASP A 3 -27.18 -1.01 11.67
C ASP A 3 -25.77 -0.50 11.31
N ASP A 4 -25.38 0.61 11.94
CA ASP A 4 -23.98 1.03 11.93
C ASP A 4 -23.25 -0.03 12.76
N ILE A 5 -22.56 -0.96 12.08
CA ILE A 5 -21.75 -1.95 12.78
C ILE A 5 -20.58 -1.19 13.38
N ASP A 6 -20.71 -0.83 14.65
CA ASP A 6 -19.64 -0.26 15.47
C ASP A 6 -18.58 -1.36 15.70
N LEU A 7 -17.71 -1.55 14.69
CA LEU A 7 -16.58 -2.46 14.79
C LEU A 7 -15.46 -1.72 15.53
N PRO A 8 -15.18 -2.06 16.80
CA PRO A 8 -14.10 -1.43 17.54
C PRO A 8 -12.76 -1.68 16.83
N PRO A 9 -11.85 -0.69 16.79
CA PRO A 9 -10.57 -0.84 16.11
C PRO A 9 -9.73 -1.94 16.77
N TRP A 10 -8.94 -2.63 15.96
CA TRP A 10 -7.99 -3.62 16.47
C TRP A 10 -6.91 -2.97 17.33
N ARG A 11 -6.45 -3.68 18.36
CA ARG A 11 -5.39 -3.20 19.24
C ARG A 11 -4.03 -3.51 18.62
N VAL A 12 -3.24 -2.49 18.34
CA VAL A 12 -1.83 -2.64 17.92
C VAL A 12 -0.96 -2.91 19.15
N GLU A 13 -0.19 -3.99 19.11
CA GLU A 13 0.74 -4.40 20.18
C GLU A 13 2.20 -4.04 19.86
N ALA A 14 2.59 -4.07 18.58
CA ALA A 14 3.90 -3.65 18.14
C ALA A 14 3.86 -3.12 16.70
N SER A 15 4.74 -2.17 16.39
CA SER A 15 4.92 -1.62 15.04
C SER A 15 6.40 -1.61 14.69
N ARG A 16 6.73 -2.00 13.46
CA ARG A 16 8.11 -1.93 12.94
C ARG A 16 8.12 -1.64 11.45
N TYR A 17 9.07 -0.84 10.97
CA TYR A 17 9.29 -0.72 9.54
C TYR A 17 10.02 -1.97 9.05
N VAL A 18 9.35 -2.73 8.17
CA VAL A 18 9.94 -3.91 7.52
C VAL A 18 10.56 -3.56 6.17
N ILE A 19 10.13 -2.45 5.59
CA ILE A 19 10.74 -1.80 4.43
C ILE A 19 10.83 -0.32 4.76
N ASP A 20 12.03 0.24 4.62
CA ASP A 20 12.30 1.66 4.73
C ASP A 20 13.33 2.03 3.66
N ASP A 21 12.86 2.10 2.42
CA ASP A 21 13.69 2.45 1.28
C ASP A 21 13.23 3.79 0.66
N THR A 22 14.00 4.26 -0.32
CA THR A 22 13.81 5.54 -1.03
C THR A 22 12.47 5.66 -1.78
N TRP A 23 11.85 4.54 -2.14
CA TRP A 23 10.67 4.38 -2.97
C TRP A 23 9.46 3.90 -2.17
N LEU A 24 9.68 3.06 -1.16
CA LEU A 24 8.63 2.39 -0.43
C LEU A 24 8.98 2.33 1.06
N ARG A 25 7.97 2.62 1.89
CA ARG A 25 8.03 2.40 3.33
C ARG A 25 6.81 1.59 3.78
N VAL A 26 7.07 0.46 4.43
CA VAL A 26 6.04 -0.45 4.92
C VAL A 26 6.25 -0.66 6.41
N ARG A 27 5.21 -0.32 7.18
CA ARG A 27 5.11 -0.63 8.61
C ARG A 27 4.36 -1.94 8.77
N ALA A 28 4.96 -2.89 9.48
CA ALA A 28 4.30 -4.09 9.92
C ALA A 28 3.80 -3.90 11.36
N ASP A 29 2.50 -4.04 11.55
CA ASP A 29 1.84 -3.99 12.86
C ASP A 29 1.48 -5.41 13.32
N ASP A 30 1.80 -5.72 14.57
CA ASP A 30 1.24 -6.88 15.26
C ASP A 30 -0.04 -6.41 15.97
N CYS A 31 -1.18 -6.98 15.60
CA CYS A 31 -2.50 -6.56 16.07
C CYS A 31 -3.22 -7.70 16.82
N VAL A 32 -4.19 -7.33 17.65
CA VAL A 32 -5.18 -8.23 18.22
C VAL A 32 -6.56 -7.73 17.83
N ALA A 33 -7.31 -8.55 17.09
CA ALA A 33 -8.69 -8.29 16.72
C ALA A 33 -9.62 -8.34 17.94
N ASN A 34 -10.84 -7.83 17.79
CA ASN A 34 -11.78 -7.71 18.92
C ASN A 34 -12.22 -9.06 19.51
N ASP A 35 -12.11 -10.14 18.74
CA ASP A 35 -12.35 -11.52 19.15
C ASP A 35 -11.12 -12.20 19.79
N GLY A 36 -10.01 -11.47 19.96
CA GLY A 36 -8.77 -11.96 20.54
C GLY A 36 -7.81 -12.61 19.54
N VAL A 37 -8.16 -12.67 18.25
CA VAL A 37 -7.28 -13.23 17.21
C VAL A 37 -6.05 -12.34 17.04
N ARG A 38 -4.86 -12.94 17.15
CA ARG A 38 -3.58 -12.26 16.92
C ARG A 38 -3.23 -12.28 15.44
N ILE A 39 -2.92 -11.11 14.89
CA ILE A 39 -2.47 -10.92 13.50
C ILE A 39 -1.06 -10.32 13.57
N ALA A 40 -0.05 -11.15 13.32
CA ALA A 40 1.35 -10.75 13.28
C ALA A 40 1.97 -11.32 12.00
N SER A 41 2.19 -10.55 10.92
CA SER A 41 2.31 -9.08 10.85
C SER A 41 1.38 -8.50 9.77
N LEU A 42 0.57 -7.49 10.13
CA LEU A 42 -0.24 -6.72 9.18
C LEU A 42 0.63 -5.65 8.52
N ASN A 43 0.88 -5.78 7.21
CA ASN A 43 1.72 -4.85 6.47
C ASN A 43 0.90 -3.65 5.96
N ILE A 44 1.30 -2.47 6.40
CA ILE A 44 0.68 -1.19 6.11
C ILE A 44 1.70 -0.35 5.35
N PRO A 45 1.48 -0.07 4.05
CA PRO A 45 2.22 0.94 3.35
C PRO A 45 2.01 2.28 4.07
N THR A 46 3.07 2.77 4.72
CA THR A 46 3.05 4.10 5.28
C THR A 46 3.67 4.97 4.22
N GLY A 47 2.83 5.71 3.49
CA GLY A 47 3.33 6.72 2.57
C GLY A 47 4.41 7.57 3.24
N ASP A 48 5.29 8.14 2.41
CA ASP A 48 6.30 9.17 2.74
C ASP A 48 7.77 8.76 2.54
N ARG A 49 8.10 8.25 1.34
CA ARG A 49 9.28 8.73 0.59
C ARG A 49 8.88 8.91 -0.88
N ARG A 50 8.45 10.13 -1.21
CA ARG A 50 8.09 10.51 -2.59
C ARG A 50 9.39 10.66 -3.39
N ARG A 51 9.64 9.82 -4.40
CA ARG A 51 10.39 10.27 -5.58
C ARG A 51 9.37 10.78 -6.60
N VAL A 52 8.95 12.02 -6.38
CA VAL A 52 9.52 13.17 -7.09
C VAL A 52 10.41 12.74 -8.29
N ASP A 53 9.98 13.00 -9.52
CA ASP A 53 10.91 13.10 -10.67
C ASP A 53 12.04 14.11 -10.36
N ASP A 54 13.00 14.34 -11.25
CA ASP A 54 14.09 15.30 -10.95
C ASP A 54 13.58 16.73 -10.65
N GLU A 55 12.28 17.01 -10.84
CA GLU A 55 11.64 18.32 -10.74
C GLU A 55 10.70 18.50 -9.52
N GLY A 56 10.34 17.45 -8.79
CA GLY A 56 9.42 17.58 -7.65
C GLY A 56 8.13 16.78 -7.73
N CYS A 57 7.86 16.09 -8.84
CA CYS A 57 6.52 15.65 -9.18
C CYS A 57 6.27 14.17 -8.86
N LEU A 58 5.08 13.87 -8.33
CA LEU A 58 4.65 12.52 -8.02
C LEU A 58 3.93 11.91 -9.23
N LEU A 59 4.37 10.73 -9.68
CA LEU A 59 3.64 9.93 -10.64
C LEU A 59 2.42 9.29 -9.97
N LEU A 60 1.24 9.67 -10.44
CA LEU A 60 -0.06 9.14 -10.04
C LEU A 60 -0.82 8.71 -11.30
N VAL A 61 -1.74 7.76 -11.13
CA VAL A 61 -2.63 7.27 -12.18
C VAL A 61 -4.07 7.56 -11.81
N ASN A 62 -4.88 7.88 -12.83
CA ASN A 62 -6.33 7.97 -12.67
C ASN A 62 -6.94 6.61 -12.97
N GLN A 63 -7.49 5.95 -11.95
CA GLN A 63 -8.09 4.63 -12.07
C GLN A 63 -9.60 4.70 -11.84
N HIS A 64 -10.38 4.10 -12.74
CA HIS A 64 -11.82 3.97 -12.57
C HIS A 64 -12.13 2.83 -11.58
N ARG A 65 -12.74 3.19 -10.45
CA ARG A 65 -13.19 2.27 -9.40
C ARG A 65 -14.67 1.96 -9.61
N HIS A 66 -14.95 0.94 -10.42
CA HIS A 66 -16.32 0.61 -10.84
C HIS A 66 -17.29 0.39 -9.66
N GLY A 67 -16.85 -0.28 -8.59
CA GLY A 67 -17.69 -0.51 -7.39
C GLY A 67 -18.12 0.78 -6.67
N TRP A 68 -17.42 1.90 -6.91
CA TRP A 68 -17.75 3.22 -6.37
C TRP A 68 -18.21 4.20 -7.44
N GLY A 69 -18.18 3.82 -8.73
CA GLY A 69 -18.57 4.68 -9.85
C GLY A 69 -17.74 5.96 -9.99
N VAL A 70 -16.50 5.97 -9.48
CA VAL A 70 -15.62 7.15 -9.48
C VAL A 70 -14.32 6.89 -10.22
N VAL A 71 -13.68 7.97 -10.67
CA VAL A 71 -12.26 7.97 -11.05
C VAL A 71 -11.47 8.53 -9.87
N SER A 72 -10.49 7.76 -9.41
CA SER A 72 -9.65 8.07 -8.26
C SER A 72 -8.21 8.28 -8.71
N CYS A 73 -7.50 9.24 -8.08
CA CYS A 73 -6.11 9.55 -8.37
C CYS A 73 -5.23 8.82 -7.35
N GLU A 74 -4.45 7.85 -7.81
CA GLU A 74 -3.84 6.82 -6.97
C GLU A 74 -2.37 6.58 -7.34
N GLN A 75 -1.63 5.96 -6.41
CA GLN A 75 -0.31 5.44 -6.72
C GLN A 75 -0.44 4.24 -7.68
N PRO A 76 0.49 4.06 -8.62
CA PRO A 76 0.52 2.90 -9.50
C PRO A 76 0.94 1.67 -8.70
N ILE A 77 -0.06 0.93 -8.22
CA ILE A 77 0.12 -0.29 -7.43
C ILE A 77 -1.08 -1.21 -7.67
N ASP A 78 -0.80 -2.51 -7.73
CA ASP A 78 -1.80 -3.57 -7.62
C ASP A 78 -1.27 -4.67 -6.66
N ALA A 79 -1.96 -5.81 -6.62
CA ALA A 79 -1.59 -6.96 -5.82
C ALA A 79 -0.18 -7.49 -6.16
N VAL A 80 0.47 -8.08 -5.15
CA VAL A 80 1.70 -8.87 -5.36
C VAL A 80 1.29 -10.21 -5.96
N ASP A 81 1.86 -10.55 -7.11
CA ASP A 81 1.62 -11.82 -7.79
C ASP A 81 2.42 -12.95 -7.13
N PRO A 82 1.93 -14.22 -7.19
CA PRO A 82 2.68 -15.37 -6.70
C PRO A 82 4.07 -15.54 -7.31
N GLU A 83 4.26 -15.03 -8.53
CA GLU A 83 5.51 -15.08 -9.28
C GLU A 83 6.48 -13.93 -8.93
N ASP A 84 6.03 -12.90 -8.20
CA ASP A 84 6.89 -11.80 -7.79
C ASP A 84 7.91 -12.30 -6.75
N ALA A 85 9.19 -12.01 -6.98
CA ALA A 85 10.27 -12.43 -6.09
C ALA A 85 10.17 -11.81 -4.69
N ASP A 86 9.73 -10.54 -4.63
CA ASP A 86 9.44 -9.79 -3.42
C ASP A 86 8.52 -8.59 -3.76
N ILE A 87 8.06 -7.90 -2.71
CA ILE A 87 7.17 -6.74 -2.84
C ILE A 87 7.81 -5.54 -3.57
N VAL A 88 9.13 -5.42 -3.55
CA VAL A 88 9.84 -4.34 -4.27
C VAL A 88 9.81 -4.63 -5.78
N SER A 89 9.97 -5.89 -6.15
CA SER A 89 9.88 -6.37 -7.53
C SER A 89 8.46 -6.21 -8.08
N ALA A 90 7.44 -6.55 -7.28
CA ALA A 90 6.03 -6.30 -7.61
C ALA A 90 5.77 -4.81 -7.84
N GLY A 91 6.20 -3.93 -6.92
CA GLY A 91 6.00 -2.48 -7.08
C GLY A 91 6.69 -1.89 -8.31
N ARG A 92 7.86 -2.42 -8.71
CA ARG A 92 8.54 -2.02 -9.96
C ARG A 92 7.80 -2.50 -11.20
N ARG A 93 7.27 -3.73 -11.17
CA ARG A 93 6.46 -4.29 -12.25
C ARG A 93 5.19 -3.46 -12.45
N GLU A 94 4.45 -3.19 -11.38
CA GLU A 94 3.23 -2.37 -11.43
C GLU A 94 3.49 -0.94 -11.93
N LEU A 95 4.54 -0.28 -11.42
CA LEU A 95 4.92 1.05 -11.90
C LEU A 95 5.18 1.04 -13.41
N LEU A 96 5.91 0.03 -13.91
CA LEU A 96 6.22 -0.11 -15.33
C LEU A 96 4.97 -0.41 -16.16
N GLU A 97 4.12 -1.32 -15.72
CA GLU A 97 2.92 -1.73 -16.43
C GLU A 97 1.88 -0.61 -16.52
N MET A 98 1.68 0.14 -15.43
CA MET A 98 0.66 1.18 -15.35
C MET A 98 1.10 2.53 -15.93
N THR A 99 2.41 2.82 -15.93
CA THR A 99 2.92 4.16 -16.31
C THR A 99 3.97 4.15 -17.41
N GLY A 100 4.56 3.00 -17.73
CA GLY A 100 5.71 2.89 -18.63
C GLY A 100 7.05 3.27 -17.99
N TYR A 101 7.08 3.65 -16.71
CA TYR A 101 8.30 4.01 -15.97
C TYR A 101 8.73 2.84 -15.07
N GLY A 102 10.00 2.44 -15.10
CA GLY A 102 10.50 1.33 -14.25
C GLY A 102 11.99 1.35 -13.95
N GLY A 103 12.70 2.41 -14.38
CA GLY A 103 14.17 2.48 -14.40
C GLY A 103 14.78 3.53 -13.46
N GLY A 104 14.04 3.99 -12.45
CA GLY A 104 14.55 4.98 -11.51
C GLY A 104 15.74 4.43 -10.73
N SER A 105 16.91 5.06 -10.89
CA SER A 105 18.16 4.76 -10.16
C SER A 105 18.13 5.23 -8.72
#